data_AF-A0A5D3BQ71-F1
#
_entry.id   AF-A0A5D3BQ71-F1
#
_cell.length_a   1.000
_cell.length_b   1.000
_cell.length_c   1.000
_cell.angle_alpha   90.00
_cell.angle_beta   90.00
_cell.angle_gamma   90.00
#
_symmetry.space_group_name_H-M   'P 1'
#
loop_
_entity.id
_entity.type
_entity.pdbx_description
1 polymer ?
#
loop_
_entity_poly.entity_id
_entity_poly.type
_entity_poly.pdbx_seq_one_letter_code
_entity_poly.pdbx_strand_id
1 'polypeptide(L)' 'MKKSFVHTLNGLPAAFNVFRTSIRTRSDNISLEELHTLLISKETTMAKTSAIEAIPTAMAAFHPPQYHGSR' A
#
# COMPACT_ATOMS: atom_id res chain seq x y z
N MET A 1 11.07 21.35 17.20
CA MET A 1 11.27 19.91 17.48
C MET A 1 10.89 19.06 16.25
N LYS A 2 11.57 19.24 15.10
CA LYS A 2 11.27 18.53 13.82
C LYS A 2 12.41 17.62 13.32
N LYS A 3 13.56 17.58 14.02
CA LYS A 3 14.79 16.92 13.52
C LYS A 3 14.88 15.40 13.81
N SER A 4 14.21 14.87 14.85
CA SER A 4 14.38 13.44 15.21
C SER A 4 13.63 12.48 14.28
N PHE A 5 12.43 12.85 13.80
CA PHE A 5 11.64 11.97 12.92
C PHE A 5 12.25 11.76 11.54
N VAL A 6 12.97 12.76 11.01
CA VAL A 6 13.59 12.65 9.68
C VAL A 6 14.59 11.48 9.65
N HIS A 7 15.33 11.28 10.73
CA HIS A 7 16.34 10.23 10.85
C HIS A 7 15.69 8.85 10.96
N THR A 8 14.63 8.73 11.75
CA THR A 8 13.82 7.50 11.86
C THR A 8 13.19 7.11 10.52
N LEU A 9 12.63 8.07 9.79
CA LEU A 9 12.04 7.81 8.48
C LEU A 9 13.10 7.44 7.42
N ASN A 10 14.30 8.02 7.50
CA ASN A 10 15.38 7.70 6.57
C ASN A 10 15.86 6.25 6.66
N GLY A 11 15.74 5.61 7.84
CA GLY A 11 16.06 4.19 8.03
C GLY A 11 15.02 3.22 7.46
N LEU A 12 13.85 3.69 7.02
CA LEU A 12 12.81 2.81 6.50
C LEU A 12 13.13 2.33 5.06
N PRO A 13 12.75 1.08 4.71
CA PRO A 13 12.88 0.55 3.35
C PRO A 13 12.19 1.42 2.29
N ALA A 14 12.63 1.30 1.04
CA ALA A 14 12.08 2.08 -0.09
C ALA A 14 10.56 1.89 -0.29
N ALA A 15 10.03 0.71 0.08
CA ALA A 15 8.60 0.41 0.03
C ALA A 15 7.74 1.35 0.90
N PHE A 16 8.34 1.99 1.91
CA PHE A 16 7.66 2.98 2.75
C PHE A 16 7.74 4.39 2.19
N ASN A 17 8.25 4.63 0.98
CA ASN A 17 8.62 6.00 0.63
C ASN A 17 7.51 6.96 0.20
N VAL A 18 6.35 6.41 -0.14
CA VAL A 18 5.07 7.16 -0.11
C VAL A 18 4.74 7.61 1.32
N PHE A 19 4.84 6.70 2.31
CA PHE A 19 4.57 7.02 3.72
C PHE A 19 5.53 8.10 4.24
N ARG A 20 6.84 8.00 3.96
CA ARG A 20 7.83 9.02 4.34
C ARG A 20 7.47 10.39 3.79
N THR A 21 7.07 10.45 2.52
CA THR A 21 6.67 11.71 1.88
C THR A 21 5.42 12.29 2.55
N SER A 22 4.38 11.47 2.79
CA SER A 22 3.16 11.93 3.47
C SER A 22 3.42 12.51 4.86
N ILE A 23 4.32 11.91 5.65
CA ILE A 23 4.70 12.47 6.96
C ILE A 23 5.50 13.77 6.82
N ARG A 24 6.35 13.89 5.79
CA ARG A 24 7.17 15.10 5.55
C ARG A 24 6.39 16.29 5.01
N THR A 25 5.36 16.04 4.20
CA THR A 25 4.52 17.10 3.59
C THR A 25 3.33 17.48 4.47
N ARG A 26 3.13 16.79 5.60
CA ARG A 26 2.09 17.14 6.56
C ARG A 26 2.40 18.49 7.21
N SER A 27 1.42 19.39 7.20
CA SER A 27 1.54 20.74 7.78
C SER A 27 1.54 20.72 9.31
N ASP A 28 0.82 19.77 9.90
CA ASP A 28 0.66 19.65 11.34
C ASP A 28 1.84 18.94 12.01
N ASN A 29 2.07 19.28 13.28
CA ASN A 29 3.01 18.53 14.10
C ASN A 29 2.39 17.17 14.44
N ILE A 30 3.11 16.11 14.09
CA ILE A 30 2.75 14.74 14.45
C ILE A 30 3.40 14.38 15.78
N SER A 31 2.63 13.73 16.67
CA SER A 31 3.18 13.15 17.90
C SER A 31 3.90 11.83 17.61
N LEU A 32 4.75 11.37 18.53
CA LEU A 32 5.43 10.08 18.36
C LEU A 32 4.45 8.90 18.39
N GLU A 33 3.43 8.96 19.24
CA GLU A 33 2.37 7.95 19.35
C GLU A 33 1.54 7.85 18.05
N GLU A 34 1.23 9.00 17.46
CA GLU A 34 0.51 9.07 16.20
C GLU A 34 1.36 8.52 15.05
N LEU A 35 2.64 8.88 14.98
CA LEU A 35 3.56 8.34 13.98
C LEU A 35 3.68 6.82 14.09
N HIS A 36 3.79 6.29 15.31
CA HIS A 36 3.85 4.86 15.57
C HIS A 36 2.58 4.14 15.08
N THR A 37 1.41 4.70 15.38
CA THR A 37 0.12 4.15 14.93
C THR A 37 0.01 4.13 13.40
N LEU A 38 0.41 5.21 12.74
CA LEU A 38 0.42 5.29 11.28
C LEU A 38 1.40 4.30 10.64
N LEU A 39 2.56 4.06 11.28
CA LEU A 39 3.54 3.10 10.81
C LEU A 39 3.00 1.67 10.84
N ILE A 40 2.39 1.25 11.97
CA ILE A 40 1.74 -0.07 12.11
C ILE A 40 0.63 -0.25 11.08
N SER A 41 -0.19 0.80 10.86
CA SER A 41 -1.25 0.77 9.86
C SER A 41 -0.71 0.55 8.44
N LYS A 42 0.39 1.22 8.08
CA LYS A 42 1.03 1.06 6.77
C LYS A 42 1.60 -0.35 6.60
N GLU A 43 2.29 -0.88 7.59
CA GLU A 43 2.83 -2.24 7.58
C GLU A 43 1.71 -3.29 7.42
N THR A 44 0.64 -3.16 8.20
CA THR A 44 -0.53 -4.05 8.14
C THR A 44 -1.19 -4.02 6.76
N THR A 45 -1.32 -2.81 6.18
CA THR A 45 -1.88 -2.64 4.83
C THR A 45 -1.02 -3.33 3.77
N MET A 46 0.31 -3.19 3.87
CA MET A 46 1.25 -3.83 2.93
C MET A 46 1.21 -5.36 3.01
N ALA A 47 1.10 -5.92 4.22
CA ALA A 47 0.94 -7.36 4.41
C ALA A 47 -0.38 -7.90 3.83
N LYS A 48 -1.45 -7.11 3.87
CA LYS A 48 -2.74 -7.47 3.27
C LYS A 48 -2.71 -7.38 1.75
N THR A 49 -2.08 -6.35 1.17
CA THR A 49 -1.98 -6.23 -0.29
C THR A 49 -1.20 -7.37 -0.92
N SER A 50 -0.14 -7.87 -0.27
CA SER A 50 0.58 -9.06 -0.76
C SER A 50 -0.28 -10.33 -0.72
N ALA A 51 -1.26 -10.41 0.17
CA ALA A 51 -2.18 -11.55 0.25
C ALA A 51 -3.30 -11.49 -0.81
N ILE A 52 -3.71 -10.29 -1.22
CA ILE A 52 -4.79 -10.09 -2.21
C ILE A 52 -4.30 -10.34 -3.64
N GLU A 53 -3.03 -10.03 -3.95
CA GLU A 53 -2.42 -10.37 -5.25
C GLU A 53 -2.32 -11.89 -5.52
N ALA A 54 -2.53 -12.72 -4.50
CA ALA A 54 -2.53 -14.18 -4.63
C ALA A 54 -3.90 -14.77 -5.06
N ILE A 55 -4.92 -13.96 -5.32
CA ILE A 55 -6.21 -14.45 -5.86
C ILE A 55 -6.04 -14.65 -7.37
N PRO A 56 -6.01 -15.90 -7.89
CA PRO A 56 -5.76 -16.14 -9.29
C PRO A 56 -6.95 -15.66 -10.11
N THR A 57 -6.66 -14.91 -11.17
CA THR A 57 -7.57 -14.51 -12.26
C THR A 57 -8.04 -15.74 -13.07
N ALA A 58 -8.56 -16.77 -12.41
CA ALA A 58 -9.05 -18.01 -13.02
C ALA A 58 -10.54 -17.94 -13.43
N MET A 59 -11.25 -16.87 -13.06
CA MET A 59 -12.70 -16.72 -13.30
C MET A 59 -13.04 -15.94 -14.60
N ALA A 60 -12.14 -15.89 -15.58
CA ALA A 60 -12.35 -15.18 -16.86
C ALA A 60 -12.46 -16.13 -18.08
N ALA A 61 -12.72 -17.43 -17.87
CA ALA A 61 -12.76 -18.42 -18.95
C ALA A 61 -14.09 -19.18 -19.00
N PHE A 62 -15.21 -18.47 -19.10
CA PHE A 62 -16.47 -19.06 -19.61
C PHE A 62 -17.15 -18.08 -20.57
N HIS A 63 -16.52 -17.85 -21.72
CA HIS A 63 -17.24 -17.38 -22.90
C HIS A 63 -17.72 -18.62 -23.68
N PRO A 64 -19.03 -18.87 -23.82
CA PRO A 64 -19.50 -19.91 -24.72
C PRO A 64 -19.19 -19.49 -26.18
N PRO A 65 -18.80 -20.42 -27.07
CA PRO A 65 -18.57 -20.09 -28.47
C PRO A 65 -19.89 -19.68 -29.11
N GLN A 66 -19.96 -18.42 -29.56
CA GLN A 66 -21.05 -17.94 -30.42
C GLN A 66 -20.91 -18.64 -31.77
N TYR A 67 -21.75 -19.65 -32.01
CA TYR A 67 -21.86 -20.33 -33.29
C TYR A 67 -22.56 -19.39 -34.28
N HIS A 68 -21.77 -18.72 -35.13
CA HIS A 68 -22.32 -17.96 -36.25
C HIS A 68 -22.82 -18.94 -37.31
N GLY A 69 -24.15 -19.05 -37.41
CA GLY A 69 -24.82 -19.76 -38.49
C GLY A 69 -24.41 -19.18 -39.85
N SER A 70 -23.95 -20.05 -40.74
CA SER A 70 -23.79 -19.77 -42.16
C SER A 70 -24.34 -20.96 -42.92
N ARG A 71 -25.59 -20.86 -43.37
CA ARG A 71 -26.02 -21.03 -44.77
C ARG A 71 -27.53 -21.28 -44.85
#